data_AF-A0A1H9SNC0-F1
#
_entry.id   AF-A0A1H9SNC0-F1
#
_cell.length_a   1.000
_cell.length_b   1.000
_cell.length_c   1.000
_cell.angle_alpha   90.00
_cell.angle_beta   90.00
_cell.angle_gamma   90.00
#
_symmetry.space_group_name_H-M   'P 1'
#
loop_
_entity.id
_entity.type
_entity.pdbx_description
1 polymer ?
#
loop_
_entity_poly.entity_id
_entity_poly.type
_entity_poly.pdbx_seq_one_letter_code
_entity_poly.pdbx_strand_id
1 'polypeptide(L)'
;MASREVWTGKDLRELLTQRANFTLSAPSVYALINNEPTQMKTETLQALCTALRCTPNELYGVTPPREVSLVNESEATDATHAD
;
A
#
# COMPACT_ATOMS: atom_id res chain seq x y z
N MET A 1 -6.10 9.81 -4.73
CA MET A 1 -7.56 9.99 -4.49
C MET A 1 -8.18 11.02 -5.45
N ALA A 2 -7.59 12.20 -5.65
CA ALA A 2 -8.09 13.21 -6.60
C ALA A 2 -8.23 12.70 -8.06
N SER A 3 -7.35 11.80 -8.51
CA SER A 3 -7.42 11.16 -9.83
C SER A 3 -8.52 10.09 -9.99
N ARG A 4 -9.30 9.83 -8.93
CA ARG A 4 -10.36 8.80 -8.90
C ARG A 4 -11.72 9.38 -8.44
N GLU A 5 -11.94 10.66 -8.70
CA GLU A 5 -13.20 11.39 -8.44
C GLU A 5 -13.64 11.48 -6.96
N VAL A 6 -12.72 11.31 -6.02
CA VAL A 6 -12.99 11.56 -4.58
C VAL A 6 -12.50 12.95 -4.22
N TRP A 7 -13.45 13.89 -4.14
CA TRP A 7 -13.17 15.32 -3.94
C TRP A 7 -13.40 15.78 -2.50
N THR A 8 -14.21 15.05 -1.72
CA THR A 8 -14.49 15.36 -0.32
C THR A 8 -14.51 14.12 0.58
N GLY A 9 -14.35 14.33 1.90
CA GLY A 9 -14.50 13.25 2.87
C GLY A 9 -15.89 12.63 2.93
N LYS A 10 -16.93 13.38 2.55
CA LYS A 10 -18.29 12.82 2.44
C LYS A 10 -18.36 11.78 1.32
N ASP A 11 -17.82 12.10 0.16
CA ASP A 11 -17.85 11.20 -1.01
C ASP A 11 -17.08 9.91 -0.71
N LEU A 12 -15.94 10.01 -0.02
CA LEU A 12 -15.17 8.83 0.39
C LEU A 12 -15.98 7.92 1.32
N ARG A 13 -16.70 8.48 2.30
CA ARG A 13 -17.55 7.70 3.22
C ARG A 13 -18.70 7.01 2.49
N GLU A 14 -19.30 7.70 1.54
CA GLU A 14 -20.40 7.17 0.74
C GLU A 14 -19.91 6.02 -0.16
N LEU A 15 -18.76 6.18 -0.82
CA LEU A 15 -18.14 5.13 -1.64
C LEU A 15 -17.77 3.88 -0.83
N LEU A 16 -17.17 4.05 0.35
CA LEU A 16 -16.84 2.94 1.24
C LEU A 16 -18.08 2.16 1.66
N THR A 17 -19.17 2.89 1.98
CA THR A 17 -20.43 2.27 2.36
C THR A 17 -21.05 1.51 1.19
N GLN A 18 -21.16 2.13 0.02
CA GLN A 18 -21.85 1.57 -1.14
C GLN A 18 -21.11 0.41 -1.80
N ARG A 19 -19.77 0.47 -1.84
CA ARG A 19 -18.96 -0.47 -2.64
C ARG A 19 -18.21 -1.50 -1.80
N ALA A 20 -17.90 -1.19 -0.54
CA ALA A 20 -17.13 -2.06 0.33
C ALA A 20 -17.90 -2.49 1.59
N ASN A 21 -19.15 -2.04 1.78
CA ASN A 21 -19.92 -2.26 3.01
C ASN A 21 -19.11 -1.91 4.27
N PHE A 22 -18.32 -0.83 4.18
CA PHE A 22 -17.36 -0.44 5.20
C PHE A 22 -17.60 0.99 5.64
N THR A 23 -17.48 1.25 6.94
CA THR A 23 -17.71 2.59 7.50
C THR A 23 -16.48 3.08 8.25
N LEU A 24 -16.19 4.36 8.08
CA LEU A 24 -15.16 5.07 8.83
C LEU A 24 -15.77 6.26 9.56
N SER A 25 -15.20 6.58 10.72
CA SER A 25 -15.55 7.78 11.48
C SER A 25 -15.16 9.04 10.68
N ALA A 26 -15.86 10.16 10.93
CA ALA A 26 -15.52 11.43 10.28
C ALA A 26 -14.06 11.87 10.57
N PRO A 27 -13.53 11.76 11.81
CA PRO A 27 -12.12 12.03 12.06
C PRO A 27 -11.15 11.13 11.29
N SER A 28 -11.45 9.83 11.18
CA SER A 28 -10.60 8.89 10.42
C SER A 28 -10.54 9.24 8.95
N VAL A 29 -11.68 9.62 8.36
CA VAL A 29 -11.77 10.05 6.97
C VAL A 29 -11.02 11.36 6.74
N TYR A 30 -11.17 12.32 7.65
CA TYR A 30 -10.43 13.59 7.59
C TYR A 30 -8.92 13.35 7.65
N ALA A 31 -8.47 12.47 8.55
CA ALA A 31 -7.06 12.13 8.68
C ALA A 31 -6.51 11.46 7.41
N LEU A 32 -7.25 10.51 6.82
CA LEU A 32 -6.84 9.84 5.57
C LEU A 32 -6.71 10.77 4.37
N ILE A 33 -7.53 11.82 4.31
CA ILE A 33 -7.53 12.76 3.18
C ILE A 33 -6.46 13.83 3.32
N ASN A 34 -6.26 14.33 4.55
CA ASN A 34 -5.40 15.50 4.78
C ASN A 34 -3.99 15.15 5.27
N ASN A 35 -3.78 13.94 5.78
CA ASN A 35 -2.49 13.50 6.30
C ASN A 35 -2.03 12.23 5.58
N GLU A 36 -0.72 12.07 5.44
CA GLU A 36 -0.14 10.82 4.97
C GLU A 36 -0.26 9.75 6.08
N PRO A 37 -0.97 8.63 5.83
CA PRO A 37 -1.15 7.61 6.85
C PRO A 37 0.13 6.81 7.04
N THR A 38 0.70 6.85 8.24
CA THR A 38 1.87 6.03 8.60
C THR A 38 1.51 4.57 8.85
N GLN A 39 0.26 4.31 9.20
CA GLN A 39 -0.28 2.98 9.43
C GLN A 39 -1.80 2.97 9.16
N MET A 40 -2.31 1.84 8.69
CA MET A 40 -3.73 1.54 8.73
C MET A 40 -3.94 0.03 8.83
N LYS A 41 -5.12 -0.36 9.29
CA LYS A 41 -5.50 -1.77 9.33
C LYS A 41 -5.67 -2.31 7.92
N THR A 42 -5.35 -3.59 7.72
CA THR A 42 -5.54 -4.29 6.44
C THR A 42 -6.99 -4.23 5.96
N GLU A 43 -7.96 -4.34 6.87
CA GLU A 43 -9.40 -4.20 6.54
C GLU A 43 -9.72 -2.84 5.89
N THR A 44 -9.11 -1.76 6.40
CA THR A 44 -9.28 -0.41 5.88
C THR A 44 -8.66 -0.28 4.50
N LEU A 45 -7.46 -0.84 4.31
CA LEU A 45 -6.79 -0.89 3.02
C LEU A 45 -7.62 -1.65 1.97
N GLN A 46 -8.13 -2.83 2.31
CA GLN A 46 -8.97 -3.63 1.41
C GLN A 46 -10.27 -2.89 1.04
N ALA A 47 -10.91 -2.23 2.00
CA ALA A 47 -12.10 -1.44 1.76
C ALA A 47 -11.84 -0.25 0.82
N LEU A 48 -10.71 0.46 1.03
CA LEU A 48 -10.28 1.54 0.16
C LEU A 48 -9.99 1.03 -1.26
N CYS A 49 -9.26 -0.07 -1.39
CA CYS A 49 -8.96 -0.69 -2.69
C CYS A 49 -10.22 -1.10 -3.44
N THR A 50 -11.18 -1.71 -2.74
CA THR A 50 -12.50 -2.08 -3.29
C THR A 50 -13.29 -0.85 -3.74
N ALA A 51 -13.41 0.16 -2.88
CA ALA A 51 -14.21 1.36 -3.16
C ALA A 51 -13.63 2.21 -4.29
N LEU A 52 -12.30 2.34 -4.34
CA LEU A 52 -11.55 3.15 -5.31
C LEU A 52 -11.11 2.36 -6.55
N ARG A 53 -11.39 1.05 -6.59
CA ARG A 53 -10.99 0.12 -7.67
C ARG A 53 -9.50 0.23 -7.99
N CYS A 54 -8.68 0.17 -6.95
CA CYS A 54 -7.22 0.24 -7.05
C CYS A 54 -6.59 -0.93 -6.31
N THR A 55 -5.34 -1.22 -6.62
CA THR A 55 -4.49 -2.11 -5.84
C THR A 55 -3.81 -1.36 -4.69
N PRO A 56 -3.30 -2.07 -3.67
CA PRO A 56 -2.50 -1.45 -2.61
C PRO A 56 -1.31 -0.64 -3.14
N ASN A 57 -0.61 -1.14 -4.16
CA ASN A 57 0.55 -0.46 -4.74
C ASN A 57 0.16 0.88 -5.38
N GLU A 58 -0.98 0.92 -6.08
CA GLU A 58 -1.51 2.16 -6.66
C GLU A 58 -2.01 3.15 -5.60
N LEU A 59 -2.41 2.68 -4.41
CA LEU A 59 -2.94 3.54 -3.35
C LEU A 59 -1.83 4.23 -2.55
N TYR A 60 -0.77 3.48 -2.20
CA TYR A 60 0.34 3.99 -1.37
C TYR A 60 1.51 4.54 -2.16
N GLY A 61 1.62 4.25 -3.46
CA GLY A 61 2.84 4.55 -4.21
C GLY A 61 4.05 3.85 -3.60
N VAL A 62 3.90 2.55 -3.31
CA VAL A 62 4.97 1.78 -2.63
C VAL A 62 6.19 1.73 -3.53
N THR A 63 7.32 2.25 -3.06
CA THR A 63 8.61 1.94 -3.67
C THR A 63 8.94 0.50 -3.27
N PRO A 64 9.02 -0.45 -4.22
CA PRO A 64 9.31 -1.83 -3.86
C PRO A 64 10.65 -1.88 -3.11
N PRO A 65 10.75 -2.65 -2.01
CA PRO A 65 12.03 -2.87 -1.34
C PRO A 65 13.06 -3.36 -2.36
N ARG A 66 14.30 -2.88 -2.24
CA ARG A 66 15.39 -3.37 -3.08
C ARG A 66 15.57 -4.86 -2.82
N GLU A 67 15.50 -5.69 -3.88
CA GLU A 67 15.87 -7.10 -3.78
C GLU A 67 17.31 -7.21 -3.29
N VAL A 68 17.52 -8.02 -2.25
CA VAL A 68 18.86 -8.40 -1.81
C VAL A 68 19.18 -9.71 -2.50
N SER A 69 20.09 -9.67 -3.48
CA SER A 69 20.65 -10.88 -4.06
C SER A 69 21.46 -11.60 -2.99
N LEU A 70 21.02 -12.78 -2.58
CA LEU A 70 21.83 -13.70 -1.79
C LEU A 70 22.89 -14.30 -2.71
N VAL A 71 23.95 -13.53 -3.02
CA VAL A 71 25.16 -14.13 -3.60
C VAL A 71 25.76 -15.00 -2.51
N ASN A 72 25.66 -16.32 -2.73
CA ASN A 72 26.21 -17.33 -1.86
C ASN A 72 27.74 -17.21 -1.88
N GLU A 73 28.39 -17.12 -0.74
CA GLU A 73 29.85 -17.11 -0.56
C GLU A 73 30.49 -18.48 -0.88
N SER A 74 30.17 -19.11 -2.02
CA SER A 74 30.68 -20.43 -2.38
C SER A 74 31.53 -20.48 -3.66
N GLU A 75 31.99 -19.34 -4.16
CA GLU A 75 33.06 -19.29 -5.17
C GLU A 75 34.26 -18.48 -4.66
N ALA A 76 34.95 -18.99 -3.64
CA ALA A 76 36.29 -18.51 -3.27
C ALA A 76 37.09 -19.54 -2.45
N THR A 77 37.23 -20.77 -2.95
CA THR A 77 38.43 -21.62 -2.74
C THR A 77 38.33 -22.87 -3.60
N ASP A 78 38.47 -22.71 -4.93
CA ASP A 78 38.99 -23.79 -5.78
C ASP A 78 39.91 -23.15 -6.84
N ALA A 79 41.13 -22.84 -6.42
CA ALA A 79 42.30 -22.61 -7.28
C ALA A 79 43.52 -22.28 -6.40
N THR A 80 44.32 -23.30 -6.05
CA THR A 80 45.76 -23.29 -5.64
C THR A 80 45.97 -24.65 -4.94
N HIS A 81 46.75 -25.63 -5.39
CA HIS A 81 47.92 -25.66 -6.25
C HIS A 81 48.16 -27.12 -6.68
N ALA A 82 48.44 -27.35 -7.95
CA ALA A 82 49.19 -28.50 -8.41
C ALA A 82 50.66 -28.08 -8.52
N ASP A 83 51.54 -28.72 -7.75
CA ASP A 83 52.91 -29.10 -8.12
C ASP A 83 53.38 -30.21 -7.16
#